data_AF-A0AAN1EIA7-F1
#
_entry.id   AF-A0AAN1EIA7-F1
#
_cell.length_a   1.000
_cell.length_b   1.000
_cell.length_c   1.000
_cell.angle_alpha   90.00
_cell.angle_beta   90.00
_cell.angle_gamma   90.00
#
_symmetry.space_group_name_H-M   'P 1'
#
loop_
_entity.id
_entity.type
_entity.pdbx_description
1 polymer ?
#
loop_
_entity_poly.entity_id
_entity_poly.type
_entity_poly.pdbx_seq_one_letter_code
_entity_poly.pdbx_strand_id
1 'polypeptide(L)'
;MANRQNTEPTTGANVTPIRGADKPPASAEFSQIGKKGAITYDEGVLKVEHPTWMNAIGTEYVNLSEVIAEQMVILSASNGNKVDQHELSLLTETVMGISPKDHVEMMLATQMAAVHLMSMNMAAKARRATTLPQHDSYTKQTNQLMRTFAAQAEALKRYRTGGKQVVKVKHVHVHEGGQAIVGNVTKGGGGE
;
A
#
# COMPACT_ATOMS: atom_id res chain seq x y z
N MET A 1 16.28 45.64 -53.15
CA MET A 1 14.87 45.61 -53.59
C MET A 1 14.31 44.22 -53.25
N ALA A 2 13.48 44.15 -52.21
CA ALA A 2 12.11 43.57 -52.20
C ALA A 2 12.09 42.03 -52.40
N ASN A 3 11.95 41.19 -51.38
CA ASN A 3 10.87 40.93 -50.42
C ASN A 3 9.54 40.43 -51.00
N ARG A 4 9.06 39.35 -50.37
CA ARG A 4 7.73 38.72 -50.35
C ARG A 4 7.37 37.76 -51.49
N GLN A 5 7.12 36.51 -51.10
CA GLN A 5 5.75 36.00 -51.13
C GLN A 5 5.52 35.03 -49.96
N ASN A 6 4.54 35.40 -49.15
CA ASN A 6 3.95 34.65 -48.07
C ASN A 6 2.64 34.06 -48.64
N THR A 7 2.39 32.77 -48.47
CA THR A 7 1.08 32.15 -48.65
C THR A 7 0.84 31.20 -47.47
N GLU A 8 -0.12 31.54 -46.61
CA GLU A 8 -0.66 30.67 -45.55
C GLU A 8 -1.71 29.68 -46.14
N PRO A 9 -2.47 28.90 -45.34
CA PRO A 9 -2.07 27.69 -44.63
C PRO A 9 -2.99 26.50 -45.00
N THR A 10 -2.54 25.25 -44.81
CA THR A 10 -3.46 24.10 -44.78
C THR A 10 -3.15 23.16 -43.62
N THR A 11 -4.11 23.11 -42.71
CA THR A 11 -4.33 22.21 -41.58
C THR A 11 -4.00 20.74 -41.88
N GLY A 12 -3.38 20.05 -40.92
CA GLY A 12 -3.43 18.59 -40.87
C GLY A 12 -2.40 17.89 -39.98
N ALA A 13 -2.88 17.31 -38.89
CA ALA A 13 -2.30 16.20 -38.12
C ALA A 13 -1.15 16.48 -37.14
N ASN A 14 -1.47 16.19 -35.88
CA ASN A 14 -0.65 16.21 -34.68
C ASN A 14 -0.14 14.78 -34.41
N VAL A 15 1.17 14.50 -34.43
CA VAL A 15 1.78 13.36 -33.70
C VAL A 15 3.27 13.61 -33.36
N THR A 16 3.53 13.71 -32.05
CA THR A 16 4.71 13.51 -31.18
C THR A 16 6.16 13.51 -31.73
N PRO A 17 7.06 14.37 -31.19
CA PRO A 17 8.50 14.17 -31.29
C PRO A 17 9.02 13.19 -30.23
N ILE A 18 9.73 12.15 -30.66
CA ILE A 18 10.62 11.33 -29.81
C ILE A 18 11.83 12.19 -29.46
N ARG A 19 11.98 12.57 -28.19
CA ARG A 19 13.06 13.45 -27.73
C ARG A 19 14.22 12.62 -27.18
N GLY A 20 15.34 12.63 -27.90
CA GLY A 20 16.65 12.64 -27.26
C GLY A 20 16.89 14.05 -26.69
N ALA A 21 17.01 14.18 -25.37
CA ALA A 21 17.55 15.36 -24.71
C ALA A 21 18.13 14.95 -23.35
N ASP A 22 19.45 15.15 -23.27
CA ASP A 22 20.29 15.47 -22.13
C ASP A 22 20.49 14.48 -20.97
N LYS A 23 21.79 14.27 -20.72
CA LYS A 23 22.39 13.70 -19.51
C LYS A 23 21.84 14.44 -18.28
N PRO A 24 21.32 13.75 -17.25
CA PRO A 24 20.81 14.43 -16.06
C PRO A 24 21.97 15.15 -15.33
N PRO A 25 21.76 16.37 -14.82
CA PRO A 25 22.82 17.15 -14.19
C PRO A 25 23.23 16.55 -12.84
N ALA A 26 24.49 16.80 -12.50
CA ALA A 26 25.14 16.38 -11.28
C ALA A 26 24.57 17.13 -10.05
N SER A 27 23.88 16.38 -9.20
CA SER A 27 23.78 16.45 -7.74
C SER A 27 22.42 15.83 -7.38
N ALA A 28 22.36 14.50 -7.30
CA ALA A 28 21.14 13.84 -6.87
C ALA A 28 20.84 14.29 -5.45
N GLU A 29 19.77 15.06 -5.32
CA GLU A 29 19.23 15.51 -4.04
C GLU A 29 19.05 14.28 -3.13
N PHE A 30 19.51 14.41 -1.89
CA PHE A 30 19.41 13.37 -0.88
C PHE A 30 17.95 12.97 -0.70
N SER A 31 17.64 11.73 -1.09
CA SER A 31 16.33 11.10 -0.91
C SER A 31 16.10 10.81 0.58
N GLN A 32 15.62 11.81 1.33
CA GLN A 32 15.05 11.60 2.66
C GLN A 32 13.76 10.80 2.52
N ILE A 33 13.79 9.53 2.92
CA ILE A 33 12.66 8.60 2.81
C ILE A 33 11.99 8.43 4.18
N GLY A 34 10.65 8.42 4.21
CA GLY A 34 9.88 8.50 5.45
C GLY A 34 10.00 9.87 6.10
N LYS A 35 9.12 10.24 7.05
CA LYS A 35 9.23 11.53 7.78
C LYS A 35 10.70 11.80 8.18
N LYS A 36 11.35 12.72 7.45
CA LYS A 36 12.73 13.22 7.60
C LYS A 36 13.83 12.21 7.99
N GLY A 37 13.85 11.00 7.40
CA GLY A 37 15.02 10.13 7.49
C GLY A 37 15.10 9.20 8.71
N ALA A 38 13.96 8.63 9.12
CA ALA A 38 13.93 7.59 10.14
C ALA A 38 14.80 6.37 9.77
N ILE A 39 14.81 6.03 8.48
CA ILE A 39 15.69 5.02 7.89
C ILE A 39 16.27 5.60 6.60
N THR A 40 17.57 5.40 6.39
CA THR A 40 18.25 5.67 5.12
C THR A 40 19.10 4.47 4.72
N TYR A 41 19.15 4.17 3.42
CA TYR A 41 20.01 3.13 2.87
C TYR A 41 20.86 3.72 1.76
N ASP A 42 22.18 3.72 1.95
CA ASP A 42 23.13 4.30 1.01
C ASP A 42 24.40 3.44 0.93
N GLU A 43 24.91 3.22 -0.28
CA GLU A 43 26.12 2.42 -0.57
C GLU A 43 26.20 1.07 0.19
N GLY A 44 25.07 0.39 0.39
CA GLY A 44 25.04 -0.89 1.10
C GLY A 44 24.87 -0.79 2.62
N VAL A 45 24.83 0.43 3.17
CA VAL A 45 24.76 0.70 4.60
C VAL A 45 23.37 1.19 4.97
N LEU A 46 22.72 0.43 5.85
CA LEU A 46 21.51 0.85 6.55
C LEU A 46 21.87 1.77 7.72
N LYS A 47 21.26 2.95 7.79
CA LYS A 47 21.32 3.83 8.96
C LYS A 47 19.90 4.04 9.49
N VAL A 48 19.75 3.88 10.79
CA VAL A 48 18.48 4.04 11.50
C VAL A 48 18.62 5.20 12.48
N GLU A 49 17.73 6.19 12.38
CA GLU A 49 17.59 7.22 13.41
C GLU A 49 16.65 6.66 14.48
N HIS A 50 17.23 6.03 15.51
CA HIS A 50 16.47 5.23 16.47
C HIS A 50 15.31 5.98 17.12
N PRO A 51 15.47 7.18 17.70
CA PRO A 51 14.35 7.94 18.27
C PRO A 51 13.15 8.09 17.32
N THR A 52 13.36 8.55 16.09
CA THR A 52 12.28 8.77 15.11
C THR A 52 11.70 7.45 14.66
N TRP A 53 12.55 6.46 14.37
CA TRP A 53 12.09 5.17 13.86
C TRP A 53 11.29 4.39 14.91
N MET A 54 11.84 4.24 16.11
CA MET A 54 11.22 3.55 17.24
C MET A 54 9.86 4.17 17.60
N ASN A 55 9.81 5.51 17.67
CA ASN A 55 8.56 6.23 17.91
C ASN A 55 7.55 6.03 16.77
N ALA A 56 7.99 5.97 15.52
CA ALA A 56 7.10 5.81 14.37
C ALA A 56 6.49 4.41 14.26
N ILE A 57 7.18 3.37 14.75
CA ILE A 57 6.73 1.98 14.67
C ILE A 57 6.21 1.41 16.00
N GLY A 58 6.15 2.22 17.06
CA GLY A 58 5.56 1.80 18.34
C GLY A 58 6.39 0.77 19.10
N THR A 59 7.71 0.94 19.13
CA THR A 59 8.61 0.10 19.94
C THR A 59 9.58 0.93 20.77
N GLU A 60 9.99 0.39 21.91
CA GLU A 60 11.07 0.91 22.76
C GLU A 60 12.34 0.04 22.69
N TYR A 61 12.34 -1.02 21.87
CA TYR A 61 13.45 -1.98 21.76
C TYR A 61 14.30 -1.68 20.52
N VAL A 62 15.54 -1.25 20.75
CA VAL A 62 16.51 -0.90 19.70
C VAL A 62 16.69 -2.06 18.71
N ASN A 63 17.06 -3.24 19.19
CA ASN A 63 17.29 -4.42 18.34
C ASN A 63 16.06 -4.78 17.50
N LEU A 64 14.86 -4.66 18.08
CA LEU A 64 13.62 -4.96 17.34
C LEU A 64 13.42 -3.93 16.22
N SER A 65 13.67 -2.65 16.50
CA SER A 65 13.59 -1.59 15.49
C SER A 65 14.57 -1.81 14.33
N GLU A 66 15.79 -2.26 14.62
CA GLU A 66 16.81 -2.58 13.62
C GLU A 66 16.38 -3.75 12.75
N VAL A 67 15.90 -4.84 13.37
CA VAL A 67 15.42 -6.03 12.63
C VAL A 67 14.27 -5.68 11.69
N ILE A 68 13.33 -4.83 12.11
CA ILE A 68 12.23 -4.39 11.22
C ILE A 68 12.77 -3.53 10.07
N ALA A 69 13.72 -2.63 10.32
CA ALA A 69 14.36 -1.84 9.27
C ALA A 69 15.11 -2.73 8.25
N GLU A 70 15.87 -3.71 8.74
CA GLU A 70 16.58 -4.70 7.91
C GLU A 70 15.62 -5.52 7.06
N GLN A 71 14.50 -5.97 7.63
CA GLN A 71 13.47 -6.68 6.86
C GLN A 71 12.94 -5.85 5.69
N MET A 72 12.74 -4.54 5.89
CA MET A 72 12.30 -3.65 4.81
C MET A 72 13.37 -3.53 3.71
N VAL A 73 14.64 -3.39 4.09
CA VAL A 73 15.77 -3.39 3.15
C VAL A 73 15.80 -4.69 2.34
N ILE A 74 15.71 -5.84 3.01
CA ILE A 74 15.72 -7.17 2.35
C ILE A 74 14.55 -7.30 1.38
N LEU A 75 13.35 -6.87 1.76
CA LEU A 75 12.15 -6.96 0.93
C LEU A 75 12.19 -6.01 -0.27
N SER A 76 12.89 -4.87 -0.16
CA SER A 76 13.08 -3.91 -1.25
C SER A 76 14.19 -4.29 -2.23
N ALA A 77 14.93 -5.37 -1.97
CA ALA A 77 15.98 -5.82 -2.87
C ALA A 77 15.37 -6.58 -4.07
N SER A 78 15.60 -6.06 -5.29
CA SER A 78 15.15 -6.71 -6.53
C SER A 78 16.28 -7.52 -7.18
N ASN A 79 16.00 -8.15 -8.33
CA ASN A 79 16.92 -9.03 -9.06
C ASN A 79 18.34 -8.43 -9.15
N GLY A 80 19.30 -9.09 -8.48
CA GLY A 80 20.68 -8.62 -8.36
C GLY A 80 21.05 -8.08 -6.97
N ASN A 81 20.21 -8.27 -5.95
CA ASN A 81 20.40 -7.80 -4.57
C ASN A 81 20.58 -6.29 -4.43
N LYS A 82 20.10 -5.52 -5.42
CA LYS A 82 20.11 -4.07 -5.35
C LYS A 82 18.81 -3.60 -4.70
N VAL A 83 18.95 -2.82 -3.63
CA VAL A 83 17.84 -2.15 -2.96
C VAL A 83 17.19 -1.15 -3.92
N ASP A 84 15.90 -1.34 -4.15
CA ASP A 84 15.04 -0.38 -4.82
C ASP A 84 14.56 0.66 -3.79
N GLN A 85 14.99 1.92 -3.97
CA GLN A 85 14.70 3.00 -3.04
C GLN A 85 13.20 3.32 -2.99
N HIS A 86 12.45 3.10 -4.07
CA HIS A 86 11.00 3.32 -4.08
C HIS A 86 10.27 2.21 -3.34
N GLU A 87 10.70 0.95 -3.48
CA GLU A 87 10.13 -0.15 -2.69
C GLU A 87 10.47 0.00 -1.20
N LEU A 88 11.69 0.41 -0.87
CA LEU A 88 12.07 0.71 0.52
C LEU A 88 11.19 1.83 1.08
N SER A 89 11.00 2.91 0.31
CA SER A 89 10.12 4.02 0.68
C SER A 89 8.69 3.56 0.94
N LEU A 90 8.13 2.77 0.02
CA LEU A 90 6.79 2.21 0.16
C LEU A 90 6.65 1.43 1.46
N LEU A 91 7.61 0.53 1.75
CA LEU A 91 7.60 -0.29 2.94
C LEU A 91 7.67 0.56 4.22
N THR A 92 8.65 1.47 4.30
CA THR A 92 8.85 2.31 5.48
C THR A 92 7.68 3.25 5.71
N GLU A 93 7.21 3.94 4.66
CA GLU A 93 6.15 4.94 4.78
C GLU A 93 4.79 4.32 5.05
N THR A 94 4.54 3.11 4.55
CA THR A 94 3.32 2.37 4.87
C THR A 94 3.28 2.03 6.35
N VAL A 95 4.37 1.50 6.91
CA VAL A 95 4.42 1.16 8.35
C VAL A 95 4.28 2.41 9.20
N MET A 96 5.04 3.47 8.92
CA MET A 96 4.94 4.74 9.64
C MET A 96 3.54 5.36 9.53
N GLY A 97 2.92 5.27 8.35
CA GLY A 97 1.58 5.79 8.07
C GLY A 97 0.46 5.02 8.78
N ILE A 98 0.64 3.71 9.00
CA ILE A 98 -0.26 2.93 9.86
C ILE A 98 -0.17 3.42 11.31
N SER A 99 0.98 3.96 11.72
CA SER A 99 1.28 4.46 13.06
C SER A 99 0.98 3.42 14.15
N PRO A 100 1.74 2.31 14.19
CA PRO A 100 1.59 1.28 15.21
C PRO A 100 1.72 1.84 16.63
N LYS A 101 0.92 1.30 17.56
CA LYS A 101 0.91 1.72 18.97
C LYS A 101 1.69 0.79 19.90
N ASP A 102 2.00 -0.40 19.43
CA ASP A 102 2.70 -1.46 20.16
C ASP A 102 3.33 -2.46 19.18
N HIS A 103 4.01 -3.47 19.72
CA HIS A 103 4.70 -4.48 18.92
C HIS A 103 3.79 -5.36 18.07
N VAL A 104 2.54 -5.59 18.49
CA VAL A 104 1.60 -6.40 17.70
C VAL A 104 1.16 -5.61 16.48
N GLU A 105 0.80 -4.34 16.67
CA GLU A 105 0.52 -3.46 15.54
C GLU A 105 1.75 -3.28 14.64
N MET A 106 2.96 -3.22 15.20
CA MET A 106 4.22 -3.08 14.45
C MET A 106 4.44 -4.27 13.51
N MET A 107 4.34 -5.49 14.04
CA MET A 107 4.47 -6.71 13.25
C MET A 107 3.38 -6.81 12.19
N LEU A 108 2.14 -6.47 12.54
CA LEU A 108 1.01 -6.51 11.61
C LEU A 108 1.18 -5.46 10.49
N ALA A 109 1.57 -4.23 10.82
CA ALA A 109 1.84 -3.17 9.86
C ALA A 109 2.95 -3.54 8.89
N THR A 110 4.05 -4.12 9.40
CA THR A 110 5.18 -4.59 8.59
C THR A 110 4.72 -5.68 7.61
N GLN A 111 3.94 -6.65 8.07
CA GLN A 111 3.37 -7.68 7.19
C GLN A 111 2.40 -7.09 6.16
N MET A 112 1.58 -6.10 6.53
CA MET A 112 0.65 -5.43 5.60
C MET A 112 1.40 -4.70 4.48
N ALA A 113 2.49 -4.00 4.81
CA ALA A 113 3.35 -3.35 3.82
C ALA A 113 3.96 -4.37 2.84
N ALA A 114 4.50 -5.48 3.36
CA ALA A 114 5.05 -6.56 2.55
C ALA A 114 4.01 -7.21 1.64
N VAL A 115 2.82 -7.52 2.17
CA VAL A 115 1.71 -8.10 1.40
C VAL A 115 1.26 -7.15 0.30
N HIS A 116 1.20 -5.85 0.56
CA HIS A 116 0.86 -4.85 -0.45
C HIS A 116 1.90 -4.82 -1.57
N LEU A 117 3.19 -4.72 -1.24
CA LEU A 117 4.28 -4.75 -2.23
C LEU A 117 4.24 -6.02 -3.08
N MET A 118 4.13 -7.19 -2.44
CA MET A 118 4.04 -8.47 -3.15
C MET A 118 2.81 -8.54 -4.05
N SER A 119 1.67 -8.01 -3.61
CA SER A 119 0.42 -7.99 -4.39
C SER A 119 0.59 -7.16 -5.67
N MET A 120 1.18 -5.97 -5.57
CA MET A 120 1.43 -5.11 -6.72
C MET A 120 2.46 -5.73 -7.67
N ASN A 121 3.49 -6.39 -7.15
CA ASN A 121 4.47 -7.11 -7.95
C ASN A 121 3.84 -8.30 -8.70
N MET A 122 2.93 -9.05 -8.08
CA MET A 122 2.20 -10.12 -8.78
C MET A 122 1.22 -9.58 -9.80
N ALA A 123 0.51 -8.49 -9.51
CA ALA A 123 -0.39 -7.85 -10.46
C ALA A 123 0.37 -7.34 -11.70
N ALA A 124 1.55 -6.74 -11.50
CA ALA A 124 2.42 -6.29 -12.58
C ALA A 124 2.94 -7.47 -13.42
N LYS A 125 3.27 -8.60 -12.80
CA LYS A 125 3.63 -9.84 -13.51
C LYS A 125 2.46 -10.42 -14.31
N ALA A 126 1.24 -10.43 -13.75
CA ALA A 126 0.04 -10.87 -14.44
C ALA A 126 -0.21 -10.05 -15.73
N ARG A 127 -0.09 -8.72 -15.64
CA ARG A 127 -0.25 -7.81 -16.80
C ARG A 127 0.75 -8.05 -17.94
N ARG A 128 1.93 -8.59 -17.62
CA ARG A 128 3.01 -8.85 -18.59
C ARG A 128 3.13 -10.32 -18.99
N ALA A 129 2.25 -11.18 -18.50
CA ALA A 129 2.28 -12.60 -18.79
C ALA A 129 2.05 -12.85 -20.29
N THR A 130 2.87 -13.70 -20.89
CA THR A 130 2.77 -14.05 -22.32
C THR A 130 2.06 -15.39 -22.55
N THR A 131 1.78 -16.12 -21.48
CA THR A 131 1.06 -17.40 -21.54
C THR A 131 -0.12 -17.39 -20.55
N LEU A 132 -1.18 -18.12 -20.91
CA LEU A 132 -2.35 -18.27 -20.05
C LEU A 132 -2.01 -18.88 -18.68
N PRO A 133 -1.17 -19.94 -18.57
CA PRO A 133 -0.79 -20.48 -17.26
C PRO A 133 -0.06 -19.48 -16.35
N GLN A 134 0.78 -18.60 -16.91
CA GLN A 134 1.44 -17.54 -16.14
C GLN A 134 0.43 -16.50 -15.65
N HIS A 135 -0.45 -16.04 -16.55
CA HIS A 135 -1.49 -15.07 -16.22
C HIS A 135 -2.38 -15.58 -15.08
N ASP A 136 -2.82 -16.83 -15.17
CA ASP A 136 -3.68 -17.47 -14.16
C ASP A 136 -2.97 -17.63 -12.82
N SER A 137 -1.70 -18.07 -12.83
CA SER A 137 -0.89 -18.20 -11.62
C SER A 137 -0.70 -16.88 -10.90
N TYR A 138 -0.30 -15.82 -11.61
CA TYR A 138 -0.08 -14.50 -11.01
C TYR A 138 -1.37 -13.85 -10.54
N THR A 139 -2.46 -14.00 -11.29
CA THR A 139 -3.79 -13.48 -10.88
C THR A 139 -4.29 -14.18 -9.62
N LYS A 140 -4.12 -15.50 -9.53
CA LYS A 140 -4.48 -16.27 -8.33
C LYS A 140 -3.69 -15.80 -7.10
N GLN A 141 -2.37 -15.63 -7.23
CA GLN A 141 -1.51 -15.15 -6.15
C GLN A 141 -1.87 -13.73 -5.73
N THR A 142 -2.11 -12.84 -6.70
CA THR A 142 -2.57 -11.46 -6.46
C THR A 142 -3.85 -11.44 -5.63
N ASN A 143 -4.85 -12.21 -6.04
CA ASN A 143 -6.13 -12.31 -5.33
C ASN A 143 -5.98 -12.87 -3.92
N GLN A 144 -5.08 -13.83 -3.69
CA GLN A 144 -4.80 -14.36 -2.36
C GLN A 144 -4.19 -13.29 -1.44
N LEU A 145 -3.18 -12.57 -1.91
CA LEU A 145 -2.52 -11.50 -1.16
C LEU A 145 -3.49 -10.35 -0.84
N MET A 146 -4.33 -9.94 -1.79
CA MET A 146 -5.34 -8.90 -1.55
C MET A 146 -6.37 -9.31 -0.48
N ARG A 147 -6.80 -10.58 -0.47
CA ARG A 147 -7.67 -11.10 0.60
C ARG A 147 -6.97 -11.11 1.95
N THR A 148 -5.69 -11.50 1.99
CA THR A 148 -4.88 -11.42 3.21
C THR A 148 -4.78 -9.98 3.72
N PHE A 149 -4.51 -9.02 2.84
CA PHE A 149 -4.45 -7.60 3.22
C PHE A 149 -5.76 -7.11 3.82
N ALA A 150 -6.91 -7.45 3.21
CA ALA A 150 -8.22 -7.10 3.75
C ALA A 150 -8.46 -7.69 5.15
N ALA A 151 -8.08 -8.96 5.35
CA ALA A 151 -8.17 -9.62 6.65
C ALA A 151 -7.27 -8.97 7.71
N GLN A 152 -6.04 -8.57 7.34
CA GLN A 152 -5.13 -7.85 8.23
C GLN A 152 -5.66 -6.46 8.58
N ALA A 153 -6.26 -5.74 7.63
CA ALA A 153 -6.89 -4.45 7.88
C ALA A 153 -8.07 -4.58 8.87
N GLU A 154 -8.89 -5.63 8.73
CA GLU A 154 -9.94 -5.93 9.71
C GLU A 154 -9.36 -6.30 11.08
N ALA A 155 -8.32 -7.13 11.13
CA ALA A 155 -7.65 -7.52 12.36
C ALA A 155 -7.10 -6.30 13.10
N LEU A 156 -6.40 -5.40 12.40
CA LEU A 156 -5.89 -4.15 12.95
C LEU A 156 -7.01 -3.26 13.49
N LYS A 157 -8.10 -3.10 12.72
CA LYS A 157 -9.27 -2.34 13.17
C LYS A 157 -9.86 -2.93 14.45
N ARG A 158 -10.05 -4.25 14.51
CA ARG A 158 -10.59 -4.96 15.69
C ARG A 158 -9.66 -4.84 16.89
N TYR A 159 -8.36 -4.96 16.67
CA TYR A 159 -7.34 -4.80 17.72
C TYR A 159 -7.42 -3.40 18.33
N ARG A 160 -7.46 -2.35 17.49
CA ARG A 160 -7.58 -0.95 17.92
C ARG A 160 -8.88 -0.59 18.63
N THR A 161 -9.99 -1.23 18.27
CA THR A 161 -11.30 -0.97 18.90
C THR A 161 -11.58 -1.89 20.09
N GLY A 162 -10.63 -2.75 20.46
CA GLY A 162 -10.79 -3.71 21.55
C GLY A 162 -11.92 -4.72 21.29
N GLY A 163 -12.21 -5.03 20.02
CA GLY A 163 -13.29 -5.95 19.64
C GLY A 163 -14.70 -5.47 19.97
N LYS A 164 -14.89 -4.21 20.40
CA LYS A 164 -16.22 -3.68 20.73
C LYS A 164 -17.05 -3.51 19.46
N GLN A 165 -17.96 -4.45 19.20
CA GLN A 165 -19.08 -4.22 18.30
C GLN A 165 -20.04 -3.26 19.02
N VAL A 166 -20.04 -1.98 18.64
CA VAL A 166 -20.98 -1.00 19.19
C VAL A 166 -22.38 -1.31 18.62
N VAL A 167 -23.12 -2.18 19.29
CA VAL A 167 -24.56 -2.37 19.03
C VAL A 167 -25.28 -1.15 19.61
N LYS A 168 -25.64 -0.20 18.75
CA LYS A 168 -26.52 0.91 19.15
C LYS A 168 -27.92 0.35 19.39
N VAL A 169 -28.25 0.06 20.65
CA VAL A 169 -29.62 -0.29 21.04
C VAL A 169 -30.49 0.96 20.91
N LYS A 170 -31.23 1.05 19.81
CA LYS A 170 -32.32 2.02 19.67
C LYS A 170 -33.53 1.40 20.38
N HIS A 171 -33.77 1.79 21.64
CA HIS A 171 -34.99 1.42 22.34
C HIS A 171 -36.17 1.97 21.53
N VAL A 172 -36.93 1.08 20.89
CA VAL A 172 -38.21 1.42 20.28
C VAL A 172 -39.24 1.33 21.40
N HIS A 173 -39.83 2.46 21.79
CA HIS A 173 -40.99 2.44 22.67
C HIS A 173 -42.15 1.79 21.91
N VAL A 174 -42.50 0.59 22.33
CA VAL A 174 -43.71 -0.09 21.87
C VAL A 174 -44.85 0.41 22.76
N HIS A 175 -45.73 1.23 22.19
CA HIS A 175 -46.96 1.64 22.87
C HIS A 175 -47.89 0.43 23.03
N GLU A 176 -48.74 0.45 24.06
CA GLU A 176 -49.75 -0.56 24.36
C GLU A 176 -50.55 -0.90 23.09
N GLY A 177 -50.36 -2.12 22.56
CA GLY A 177 -51.00 -2.61 21.32
C GLY A 177 -50.08 -2.83 20.11
N GLY A 178 -48.80 -2.43 20.15
CA GLY A 178 -47.82 -2.78 19.11
C GLY A 178 -47.12 -4.10 19.43
N GLN A 179 -47.11 -5.08 18.52
CA GLN A 179 -46.27 -6.28 18.63
C GLN A 179 -45.06 -6.10 17.72
N ALA A 180 -43.87 -5.89 18.31
CA ALA A 180 -42.63 -5.88 17.55
C ALA A 180 -42.11 -7.32 17.41
N ILE A 181 -42.13 -7.86 16.20
CA ILE A 181 -41.54 -9.17 15.90
C ILE A 181 -40.02 -9.02 15.82
N VAL A 182 -39.29 -9.74 16.65
CA VAL A 182 -37.82 -9.84 16.57
C VAL A 182 -37.47 -11.29 16.21
N GLY A 183 -37.12 -11.52 14.95
CA GLY A 183 -36.77 -12.84 14.42
C GLY A 183 -36.69 -12.86 12.89
N ASN A 184 -36.01 -13.86 12.33
CA ASN A 184 -35.90 -14.04 10.88
C ASN A 184 -37.27 -14.48 10.31
N VAL A 185 -37.99 -13.56 9.67
CA VAL A 185 -39.32 -13.85 9.10
C VAL A 185 -39.16 -14.59 7.78
N THR A 186 -39.24 -15.92 7.80
CA THR A 186 -39.53 -16.71 6.61
C THR A 186 -41.03 -16.65 6.34
N LYS A 187 -41.45 -15.91 5.31
CA LYS A 187 -42.81 -16.04 4.75
C LYS A 187 -42.92 -17.42 4.09
N GLY A 188 -43.37 -18.41 4.87
CA GLY A 188 -43.90 -19.65 4.33
C GLY A 188 -45.24 -19.35 3.66
N GLY A 189 -45.25 -19.18 2.35
CA GLY A 189 -46.48 -19.18 1.57
C GLY A 189 -47.03 -20.60 1.52
N GLY A 190 -48.24 -20.79 2.03
CA GLY A 190 -48.96 -22.06 1.94
C GLY A 190 -50.46 -21.85 2.02
N GLY A 191 -51.14 -22.13 0.90
CA GLY A 191 -52.52 -22.62 0.81
C GLY A 191 -53.62 -21.57 0.68
N GLU A 192 -54.04 -21.29 -0.57
CA GLU A 192 -55.19 -21.97 -1.21
C GLU A 192 -54.89 -22.18 -2.70
#